data_AF-A0A662FVZ4-F1
#
_entry.id   AF-A0A662FVZ4-F1
#
_cell.length_a   1.000
_cell.length_b   1.000
_cell.length_c   1.000
_cell.angle_alpha   90.00
_cell.angle_beta   90.00
_cell.angle_gamma   90.00
#
_symmetry.space_group_name_H-M   'P 1'
#
loop_
_entity.id
_entity.type
_entity.pdbx_description
1 polymer ?
#
loop_
_entity_poly.entity_id
_entity_poly.type
_entity_poly.pdbx_seq_one_letter_code
_entity_poly.pdbx_strand_id
1 'polypeptide(L)'
;MLDERAKELKEKQKELDDVSIKVAKLEEYIKRVQEEAELLSQLAEVTGEEYEAPQARLEELEKLKQRYASLQKEIGKLKKDVIMCLSELKVPIDYDRIEVTQDRCILPYKGGEKYESAIQILREFLSFGKEEDINIDGVIFKPDGIIVTDIGDRRTALKRFINAVKAIWLLGQQFQGKVAPEVEDIAKRFYNSKNRRIWEKLAELGKANPATIATELGMNAKQVNDALYNWTRPGKFKTPPIIRDGKGNYLLTTFGRLVWQYYRQKYALITKKTKGKTAVSVEEKLEDEKLHATLNRFFEVVYSSKRV
;
A
#
# COMPACT_ATOMS: atom_id res chain seq x y z
N MET A 1 -6.95 1.21 21.20
CA MET A 1 -7.80 0.76 20.08
C MET A 1 -7.03 0.55 18.77
N LEU A 2 -6.55 1.58 18.05
CA LEU A 2 -5.82 1.35 16.77
C LEU A 2 -4.56 0.48 16.98
N ASP A 3 -3.78 0.78 18.02
CA ASP A 3 -2.56 0.02 18.32
C ASP A 3 -2.84 -1.46 18.66
N GLU A 4 -3.88 -1.72 19.45
CA GLU A 4 -4.32 -3.08 19.79
C GLU A 4 -4.78 -3.86 18.55
N ARG A 5 -5.62 -3.24 17.71
CA ARG A 5 -6.06 -3.85 16.43
C ARG A 5 -4.90 -4.05 15.46
N ALA A 6 -3.93 -3.15 15.49
CA ALA A 6 -2.72 -3.27 14.68
C ALA A 6 -1.86 -4.45 15.12
N LYS A 7 -1.69 -4.63 16.43
CA LYS A 7 -0.99 -5.77 17.02
C LYS A 7 -1.68 -7.09 16.66
N GLU A 8 -3.00 -7.17 16.86
CA GLU A 8 -3.81 -8.34 16.53
C GLU A 8 -3.70 -8.71 15.03
N LEU A 9 -3.76 -7.72 14.15
CA LEU A 9 -3.60 -7.93 12.71
C LEU A 9 -2.22 -8.52 12.37
N LYS A 10 -1.15 -8.02 12.99
CA LYS A 10 0.22 -8.48 12.74
C LYS A 10 0.45 -9.90 13.24
N GLU A 11 -0.06 -10.22 14.43
CA GLU A 11 -0.02 -11.57 14.98
C GLU A 11 -0.74 -12.58 14.08
N LYS A 12 -1.95 -12.22 13.60
CA LYS A 12 -2.73 -13.06 12.69
C LYS A 12 -2.08 -13.23 11.32
N GLN A 13 -1.44 -12.20 10.79
CA GLN A 13 -0.66 -12.31 9.54
C GLN A 13 0.51 -13.28 9.69
N LYS A 14 1.24 -13.21 10.80
CA LYS A 14 2.31 -14.17 11.11
C LYS A 14 1.76 -15.60 11.22
N GLU A 15 0.63 -15.79 11.91
CA GLU A 15 -0.04 -17.10 12.00
C GLU A 15 -0.43 -17.62 10.61
N LEU A 16 -0.95 -16.75 9.73
CA LEU A 16 -1.31 -17.12 8.36
C LEU A 16 -0.08 -17.54 7.55
N ASP A 17 1.03 -16.81 7.66
CA ASP A 17 2.28 -17.12 6.97
C ASP A 17 2.81 -18.48 7.42
N ASP A 18 2.84 -18.75 8.73
CA ASP A 18 3.26 -20.04 9.29
C ASP A 18 2.36 -21.20 8.82
N VAL A 19 1.04 -21.00 8.78
CA VAL A 19 0.08 -22.00 8.26
C VAL A 19 0.28 -22.20 6.75
N SER A 20 0.55 -21.15 5.98
CA SER A 20 0.80 -21.24 4.55
C SER A 20 2.02 -22.10 4.22
N ILE A 21 3.09 -21.96 5.01
CA ILE A 21 4.32 -22.77 4.89
C ILE A 21 4.01 -24.23 5.21
N LYS A 22 3.22 -24.51 6.25
CA LYS A 22 2.80 -25.87 6.61
C LYS A 22 1.96 -26.51 5.52
N VAL A 23 0.98 -25.79 4.97
CA VAL A 23 0.16 -26.26 3.85
C VAL A 23 1.04 -26.61 2.65
N ALA A 24 1.94 -25.71 2.23
CA ALA A 24 2.84 -25.95 1.09
C ALA A 24 3.71 -27.20 1.29
N LYS A 25 4.30 -27.39 2.47
CA LYS A 25 5.11 -28.58 2.80
C LYS A 25 4.29 -29.87 2.77
N LEU A 26 3.06 -29.83 3.30
CA LEU A 26 2.19 -31.00 3.37
C LEU A 26 1.63 -31.37 2.00
N GLU A 27 1.31 -30.38 1.15
CA GLU A 27 0.94 -30.58 -0.25
C GLU A 27 2.07 -31.24 -1.04
N GLU A 28 3.30 -30.76 -0.89
CA GLU A 28 4.46 -31.36 -1.54
C GLU A 28 4.70 -32.80 -1.08
N TYR A 29 4.56 -33.07 0.22
CA TYR A 29 4.66 -34.42 0.76
C TYR A 29 3.58 -35.35 0.19
N ILE A 30 2.32 -34.92 0.21
CA ILE A 30 1.19 -35.72 -0.29
C ILE A 30 1.38 -36.02 -1.77
N LYS A 31 1.83 -35.04 -2.56
CA LYS A 31 2.12 -35.25 -3.98
C LYS A 31 3.16 -36.35 -4.19
N ARG A 32 4.26 -36.33 -3.44
CA ARG A 32 5.29 -37.39 -3.51
C ARG A 32 4.76 -38.76 -3.12
N VAL A 33 3.95 -38.84 -2.06
CA VAL A 33 3.35 -40.10 -1.62
C VAL A 33 2.33 -40.63 -2.62
N GLN A 34 1.59 -39.75 -3.30
CA GLN A 34 0.67 -40.13 -4.38
C GLN A 34 1.43 -40.68 -5.59
N GLU A 35 2.50 -40.01 -6.02
CA GLU A 35 3.37 -40.49 -7.09
C GLU A 35 4.00 -41.86 -6.75
N GLU A 36 4.44 -42.06 -5.50
CA GLU A 36 4.96 -43.34 -5.02
C GLU A 36 3.88 -44.42 -4.93
N ALA A 37 2.69 -44.07 -4.47
CA ALA A 37 1.54 -44.98 -4.40
C ALA A 37 1.09 -45.44 -5.80
N GLU A 38 1.12 -44.56 -6.80
CA GLU A 38 0.85 -44.92 -8.20
C GLU A 38 1.87 -45.95 -8.72
N LEU A 39 3.16 -45.74 -8.45
CA LEU A 39 4.22 -46.70 -8.82
C LEU A 39 4.05 -48.05 -8.12
N LEU A 40 3.73 -48.04 -6.82
CA LEU A 40 3.51 -49.26 -6.04
C LEU A 40 2.24 -49.99 -6.48
N SER A 41 1.18 -49.26 -6.86
CA SER A 41 -0.03 -49.84 -7.44
C SER A 41 0.26 -50.52 -8.78
N GLN A 42 1.04 -49.89 -9.66
CA GLN A 42 1.47 -50.51 -10.91
C GLN A 42 2.35 -51.74 -10.68
N LEU A 43 3.21 -51.72 -9.66
CA LEU A 43 4.01 -52.88 -9.28
C LEU A 43 3.13 -54.02 -8.76
N ALA A 44 2.15 -53.71 -7.91
CA ALA A 44 1.17 -54.65 -7.36
C ALA A 44 0.35 -55.34 -8.46
N GLU A 45 -0.07 -54.62 -9.50
CA GLU A 45 -0.71 -55.20 -10.69
C GLU A 45 0.17 -56.23 -11.41
N VAL A 46 1.49 -55.99 -11.44
CA VAL A 46 2.47 -56.90 -12.06
C VAL A 46 2.77 -58.10 -11.17
N THR A 47 2.80 -57.93 -9.84
CA THR A 47 3.15 -58.99 -8.88
C THR A 47 1.96 -59.82 -8.40
N GLY A 48 0.73 -59.32 -8.58
CA GLY A 48 -0.50 -59.95 -8.09
C GLY A 48 -0.74 -59.75 -6.59
N GLU A 49 -0.07 -58.79 -5.96
CA GLU A 49 -0.26 -58.43 -4.55
C GLU A 49 -1.31 -57.30 -4.41
N GLU A 50 -2.00 -57.21 -3.27
CA GLU A 50 -2.91 -56.08 -2.98
C GLU A 50 -2.15 -54.94 -2.28
N TYR A 51 -2.38 -53.70 -2.74
CA TYR A 51 -1.80 -52.49 -2.16
C TYR A 51 -2.89 -51.49 -1.74
N GLU A 52 -2.82 -51.01 -0.48
CA GLU A 52 -3.67 -49.94 0.04
C GLU A 52 -2.86 -48.66 0.32
N ALA A 53 -3.31 -47.54 -0.25
CA ALA A 53 -2.64 -46.26 -0.10
C ALA A 53 -2.88 -45.60 1.29
N PRO A 54 -1.89 -44.88 1.86
CA PRO A 54 -2.07 -44.18 3.13
C PRO A 54 -2.97 -42.93 3.00
N GLN A 55 -4.15 -42.94 3.62
CA GLN A 55 -5.13 -41.83 3.52
C GLN A 55 -5.06 -40.77 4.64
N ALA A 56 -4.42 -41.07 5.79
CA ALA A 56 -4.53 -40.27 7.01
C ALA A 56 -4.01 -38.81 6.94
N ARG A 57 -3.18 -38.46 5.94
CA ARG A 57 -2.63 -37.09 5.79
C ARG A 57 -3.47 -36.15 4.94
N LEU A 58 -4.47 -36.65 4.21
CA LEU A 58 -5.41 -35.82 3.45
C LEU A 58 -6.33 -35.02 4.39
N GLU A 59 -6.80 -35.66 5.47
CA GLU A 59 -7.62 -34.97 6.49
C GLU A 59 -6.86 -33.85 7.21
N GLU A 60 -5.57 -34.04 7.46
CA GLU A 60 -4.70 -33.01 8.05
C GLU A 60 -4.54 -31.82 7.10
N LEU A 61 -4.38 -32.08 5.79
CA LEU A 61 -4.33 -31.02 4.77
C LEU A 61 -5.63 -30.22 4.74
N GLU A 62 -6.76 -30.90 4.74
CA GLU A 62 -8.07 -30.24 4.70
C GLU A 62 -8.29 -29.36 5.92
N LYS A 63 -7.94 -29.84 7.13
CA LYS A 63 -8.00 -29.04 8.36
C LYS A 63 -7.12 -27.79 8.27
N LEU A 64 -5.90 -27.92 7.75
CA LEU A 64 -5.01 -26.77 7.56
C LEU A 64 -5.53 -25.79 6.51
N LYS A 65 -6.12 -26.26 5.41
CA LYS A 65 -6.76 -25.41 4.39
C LYS A 65 -7.97 -24.67 4.95
N GLN A 66 -8.79 -25.33 5.76
CA GLN A 66 -9.91 -24.69 6.46
C GLN A 66 -9.42 -23.60 7.42
N ARG A 67 -8.36 -23.90 8.21
CA ARG A 67 -7.75 -22.91 9.12
C ARG A 67 -7.15 -21.73 8.37
N TYR A 68 -6.49 -21.98 7.24
CA TYR A 68 -5.97 -20.93 6.37
C TYR A 68 -7.09 -20.01 5.87
N ALA A 69 -8.18 -20.59 5.35
CA ALA A 69 -9.34 -19.84 4.89
C ALA A 69 -10.03 -19.05 6.03
N SER A 70 -10.09 -19.60 7.24
CA SER A 70 -10.64 -18.89 8.40
C SER A 70 -9.77 -17.70 8.80
N LEU A 71 -8.44 -17.88 8.85
CA LEU A 71 -7.49 -16.81 9.14
C LEU A 71 -7.53 -15.68 8.10
N GLN A 72 -7.66 -16.03 6.81
CA GLN A 72 -7.84 -15.02 5.76
C GLN A 72 -9.09 -14.17 5.98
N LYS A 73 -10.22 -14.79 6.38
CA LYS A 73 -11.46 -14.08 6.71
C LYS A 73 -11.29 -13.18 7.93
N GLU A 74 -10.63 -13.66 8.99
CA GLU A 74 -10.32 -12.89 10.20
C GLU A 74 -9.45 -11.68 9.88
N ILE A 75 -8.34 -11.88 9.16
CA ILE A 75 -7.45 -10.80 8.69
C ILE A 75 -8.22 -9.80 7.84
N GLY A 76 -9.12 -10.27 6.96
CA GLY A 76 -9.97 -9.40 6.16
C GLY A 76 -10.88 -8.51 7.01
N LYS A 77 -11.45 -9.04 8.10
CA LYS A 77 -12.24 -8.26 9.06
C LYS A 77 -11.36 -7.26 9.83
N LEU A 78 -10.24 -7.71 10.37
CA LEU A 78 -9.30 -6.85 11.10
C LEU A 78 -8.76 -5.71 10.24
N LYS A 79 -8.48 -5.94 8.95
CA LYS A 79 -8.10 -4.88 8.01
C LYS A 79 -9.20 -3.83 7.87
N LYS A 80 -10.47 -4.25 7.78
CA LYS A 80 -11.61 -3.31 7.75
C LYS A 80 -11.71 -2.51 9.05
N ASP A 81 -11.51 -3.17 10.19
CA ASP A 81 -11.55 -2.51 11.50
C ASP A 81 -10.41 -1.50 11.67
N VAL A 82 -9.20 -1.83 11.22
CA VAL A 82 -8.06 -0.90 11.20
C VAL A 82 -8.37 0.29 10.30
N ILE A 83 -8.90 0.08 9.09
CA ILE A 83 -9.31 1.16 8.18
C ILE A 83 -10.39 2.05 8.81
N MET A 84 -11.34 1.46 9.53
CA MET A 84 -12.36 2.20 10.29
C MET A 84 -11.72 3.05 11.40
N CYS A 85 -10.81 2.47 12.18
CA CYS A 85 -10.06 3.19 13.21
C CYS A 85 -9.24 4.35 12.62
N LEU A 86 -8.69 4.21 11.41
CA LEU A 86 -7.97 5.29 10.71
C LEU A 86 -8.90 6.45 10.34
N SER A 87 -10.13 6.15 9.88
CA SER A 87 -11.09 7.17 9.46
C SER A 87 -11.62 8.03 10.62
N GLU A 88 -11.50 7.54 11.85
CA GLU A 88 -11.96 8.19 13.09
C GLU A 88 -10.82 8.30 14.12
N LEU A 89 -9.57 8.36 13.64
CA LEU A 89 -8.38 8.28 14.47
C LEU A 89 -8.40 9.35 15.57
N LYS A 90 -8.39 8.89 16.83
CA LYS A 90 -8.19 9.74 18.00
C LYS A 90 -6.78 9.51 18.52
N VAL A 91 -5.98 10.58 18.51
CA VAL A 91 -4.59 10.53 18.97
C VAL A 91 -4.53 11.05 20.41
N PRO A 92 -4.13 10.21 21.38
CA PRO A 92 -4.14 10.60 22.79
C PRO A 92 -2.86 11.39 23.13
N ILE A 93 -2.91 12.71 22.93
CA ILE A 93 -1.82 13.63 23.32
C ILE A 93 -2.03 14.20 24.72
N ASP A 94 -0.92 14.41 25.44
CA ASP A 94 -0.90 15.15 26.70
C ASP A 94 -0.71 16.64 26.42
N TYR A 95 -1.79 17.41 26.57
CA TYR A 95 -1.79 18.84 26.25
C TYR A 95 -0.91 19.65 27.22
N ASP A 96 -0.78 19.21 28.46
CA ASP A 96 -0.11 19.98 29.51
C ASP A 96 1.40 19.81 29.46
N ARG A 97 1.88 18.75 28.80
CA ARG A 97 3.29 18.41 28.62
C ARG A 97 3.85 18.73 27.24
N ILE A 98 3.19 19.61 26.48
CA ILE A 98 3.70 20.03 25.18
C ILE A 98 4.96 20.88 25.38
N GLU A 99 6.08 20.39 24.86
CA GLU A 99 7.36 21.09 24.90
C GLU A 99 7.56 21.89 23.61
N VAL A 100 7.87 23.18 23.75
CA VAL A 100 8.13 24.07 22.62
C VAL A 100 9.57 24.54 22.69
N THR A 101 10.29 24.34 21.59
CA THR A 101 11.63 24.87 21.37
C THR A 101 11.61 25.80 20.16
N GLN A 102 12.73 26.46 19.85
CA GLN A 102 12.78 27.47 18.77
C GLN A 102 12.44 26.91 17.38
N ASP A 103 12.69 25.61 17.17
CA ASP A 103 12.63 24.94 15.86
C ASP A 103 11.64 23.76 15.83
N ARG A 104 11.16 23.29 16.98
CA ARG A 104 10.24 22.15 17.06
C ARG A 104 9.32 22.20 18.26
N CYS A 105 8.19 21.51 18.12
CA CYS A 105 7.22 21.28 19.18
C CYS A 105 7.05 19.76 19.38
N ILE A 106 7.18 19.28 20.61
CA ILE A 106 7.03 17.87 20.97
C ILE A 106 5.69 17.70 21.68
N LEU A 107 4.85 16.82 21.13
CA LEU A 107 3.55 16.45 21.70
C LEU A 107 3.66 15.02 22.22
N PRO A 108 3.87 14.83 23.52
CA PRO A 108 3.95 13.50 24.11
C PRO A 108 2.57 12.82 24.12
N TYR A 109 2.59 11.49 24.09
CA TYR A 109 1.37 10.71 24.30
C TYR A 109 0.93 10.73 25.77
N LYS A 110 -0.39 10.62 25.99
CA LYS A 110 -0.95 10.53 27.35
C LYS A 110 -0.34 9.35 28.10
N GLY A 111 0.05 9.59 29.35
CA GLY A 111 0.64 8.56 30.21
C GLY A 111 2.05 8.11 29.80
N GLY A 112 2.67 8.71 28.77
CA GLY A 112 3.95 8.24 28.23
C GLY A 112 3.87 6.89 27.52
N GLU A 113 2.67 6.50 27.08
CA GLU A 113 2.45 5.26 26.33
C GLU A 113 3.21 5.26 25.00
N LYS A 114 3.58 4.06 24.54
CA LYS A 114 4.20 3.84 23.23
C LYS A 114 3.24 3.14 22.29
N TYR A 115 3.12 3.64 21.06
CA TYR A 115 2.21 3.11 20.04
C TYR A 115 2.94 2.51 18.82
N GLU A 116 3.85 1.58 19.06
CA GLU A 116 4.69 0.98 18.02
C GLU A 116 3.89 0.32 16.88
N SER A 117 2.84 -0.42 17.21
CA SER A 117 2.05 -1.19 16.23
C SER A 117 1.22 -0.25 15.35
N ALA A 118 0.62 0.78 15.93
CA ALA A 118 -0.12 1.79 15.19
C ALA A 118 0.78 2.58 14.24
N ILE A 119 1.97 2.99 14.69
CA ILE A 119 2.95 3.67 13.84
C ILE A 119 3.41 2.74 12.72
N GLN A 120 3.70 1.47 12.99
CA GLN A 120 4.08 0.53 11.93
C GLN A 120 2.97 0.38 10.88
N ILE A 121 1.73 0.17 11.30
CA ILE A 121 0.60 0.05 10.38
C ILE A 121 0.40 1.31 9.56
N LEU A 122 0.45 2.49 10.19
CA LEU A 122 0.35 3.76 9.47
C LEU A 122 1.45 3.87 8.41
N ARG A 123 2.66 3.38 8.69
CA ARG A 123 3.76 3.37 7.72
C ARG A 123 3.44 2.47 6.53
N GLU A 124 2.92 1.28 6.78
CA GLU A 124 2.51 0.34 5.73
C GLU A 124 1.39 0.90 4.85
N PHE A 125 0.38 1.55 5.44
CA PHE A 125 -0.72 2.17 4.70
C PHE A 125 -0.31 3.44 3.94
N LEU A 126 0.55 4.25 4.55
CA LEU A 126 0.98 5.52 3.96
C LEU A 126 2.11 5.34 2.96
N SER A 127 2.95 4.30 3.07
CA SER A 127 4.02 3.86 2.16
C SER A 127 4.46 4.95 1.17
N PHE A 128 4.96 6.07 1.68
CA PHE A 128 5.41 7.21 0.86
C PHE A 128 6.91 7.13 0.52
N GLY A 129 7.54 5.99 0.76
CA GLY A 129 8.97 5.76 0.54
C GLY A 129 9.58 4.92 1.66
N LYS A 130 10.89 4.67 1.56
CA LYS A 130 11.70 3.94 2.55
C LYS A 130 12.10 4.83 3.76
N GLU A 131 11.26 5.78 4.14
CA GLU A 131 11.56 6.64 5.29
C GLU A 131 11.24 5.90 6.59
N GLU A 132 12.15 6.00 7.57
CA GLU A 132 12.00 5.34 8.87
C GLU A 132 10.91 5.97 9.74
N ASP A 133 10.50 7.20 9.45
CA ASP A 133 9.50 7.94 10.21
C ASP A 133 8.34 8.39 9.31
N ILE A 134 7.13 8.44 9.88
CA ILE A 134 5.95 8.94 9.17
C ILE A 134 5.93 10.46 9.27
N ASN A 135 6.37 11.13 8.21
CA ASN A 135 6.33 12.58 8.11
C ASN A 135 5.13 13.05 7.26
N ILE A 136 4.17 13.69 7.91
CA ILE A 136 2.98 14.28 7.31
C ILE A 136 3.12 15.81 7.39
N ASP A 137 3.65 16.41 6.34
CA ASP A 137 3.77 17.86 6.17
C ASP A 137 4.48 18.58 7.35
N GLY A 138 5.54 17.96 7.88
CA GLY A 138 6.32 18.48 9.02
C GLY A 138 5.85 17.97 10.38
N VAL A 139 4.94 16.98 10.41
CA VAL A 139 4.51 16.27 11.62
C VAL A 139 5.04 14.85 11.55
N ILE A 140 5.97 14.55 12.44
CA ILE A 140 6.65 13.27 12.53
C ILE A 140 5.99 12.45 13.64
N PHE A 141 5.34 11.35 13.26
CA PHE A 141 4.75 10.42 14.22
C PHE A 141 5.77 9.35 14.60
N LYS A 142 6.16 9.32 15.88
CA LYS A 142 7.06 8.34 16.47
C LYS A 142 6.33 7.45 17.47
N PRO A 143 6.87 6.29 17.84
CA PRO A 143 6.22 5.43 18.82
C PRO A 143 6.01 6.07 20.18
N ASP A 144 6.90 6.96 20.61
CA ASP A 144 6.95 7.61 21.92
C ASP A 144 6.35 9.02 21.96
N GLY A 145 6.02 9.60 20.80
CA GLY A 145 5.42 10.91 20.73
C GLY A 145 5.36 11.46 19.32
N ILE A 146 5.00 12.74 19.21
CA ILE A 146 4.84 13.42 17.93
C ILE A 146 5.72 14.66 17.92
N ILE A 147 6.48 14.84 16.85
CA ILE A 147 7.38 15.99 16.67
C ILE A 147 6.86 16.83 15.52
N VAL A 148 6.60 18.11 15.77
CA VAL A 148 6.25 19.08 14.73
C VAL A 148 7.46 19.97 14.46
N THR A 149 8.00 19.91 13.24
CA THR A 149 9.22 20.62 12.85
C THR A 149 8.94 22.01 12.28
N ASP A 150 9.98 22.84 12.27
CA ASP A 150 10.04 24.17 11.66
C ASP A 150 8.99 25.16 12.22
N ILE A 151 8.60 24.95 13.47
CA ILE A 151 7.62 25.78 14.18
C ILE A 151 8.07 25.98 15.63
N GLY A 152 8.30 27.24 15.99
CA GLY A 152 8.63 27.65 17.36
C GLY A 152 7.42 28.09 18.20
N ASP A 153 6.20 27.90 17.71
CA ASP A 153 4.97 28.33 18.39
C ASP A 153 3.94 27.20 18.56
N ARG A 154 3.38 27.11 19.78
CA ARG A 154 2.45 26.04 20.15
C ARG A 154 1.19 26.00 19.28
N ARG A 155 0.66 27.18 18.92
CA ARG A 155 -0.64 27.30 18.25
C ARG A 155 -0.56 26.79 16.80
N THR A 156 0.48 27.17 16.07
CA THR A 156 0.73 26.73 14.70
C THR A 156 1.12 25.26 14.69
N ALA A 157 1.89 24.79 15.68
CA ALA A 157 2.22 23.37 15.81
C ALA A 157 0.96 22.52 15.98
N LEU A 158 0.03 22.92 16.86
CA LEU A 158 -1.25 22.25 17.04
C LEU A 158 -2.10 22.27 15.76
N LYS A 159 -2.15 23.40 15.03
CA LYS A 159 -2.85 23.46 13.74
C LYS A 159 -2.27 22.48 12.72
N ARG A 160 -0.93 22.41 12.63
CA ARG A 160 -0.25 21.50 11.71
C ARG A 160 -0.51 20.04 12.08
N PHE A 161 -0.42 19.72 13.37
CA PHE A 161 -0.80 18.41 13.91
C PHE A 161 -2.25 18.02 13.59
N ILE A 162 -3.22 18.91 13.83
CA ILE A 162 -4.64 18.66 13.50
C ILE A 162 -4.80 18.39 11.99
N ASN A 163 -4.12 19.14 11.14
CA ASN A 163 -4.18 18.93 9.69
C ASN A 163 -3.57 17.59 9.29
N ALA A 164 -2.47 17.17 9.93
CA ALA A 164 -1.86 15.87 9.71
C ALA A 164 -2.80 14.71 10.09
N VAL A 165 -3.46 14.80 11.25
CA VAL A 165 -4.47 13.81 11.67
C VAL A 165 -5.66 13.77 10.70
N LYS A 166 -6.15 14.93 10.25
CA LYS A 166 -7.20 15.00 9.23
C LYS A 166 -6.78 14.37 7.91
N ALA A 167 -5.52 14.49 7.51
CA ALA A 167 -5.01 13.80 6.33
C ALA A 167 -5.06 12.28 6.49
N ILE A 168 -4.75 11.76 7.68
CA ILE A 168 -4.92 10.33 8.01
C ILE A 168 -6.40 9.92 7.97
N TRP A 169 -7.32 10.76 8.45
CA TRP A 169 -8.76 10.48 8.34
C TRP A 169 -9.21 10.35 6.89
N LEU A 170 -8.80 11.29 6.03
CA LEU A 170 -9.11 11.27 4.61
C LEU A 170 -8.56 10.01 3.93
N LEU A 171 -7.35 9.57 4.30
CA LEU A 171 -6.79 8.30 3.85
C LEU A 171 -7.68 7.12 4.27
N GLY A 172 -8.07 7.06 5.55
CA GLY A 172 -8.96 6.01 6.07
C GLY A 172 -10.30 5.97 5.34
N GLN A 173 -10.91 7.14 5.08
CA GLN A 173 -12.14 7.25 4.31
C GLN A 173 -11.96 6.77 2.86
N GLN A 174 -10.86 7.15 2.21
CA GLN A 174 -10.56 6.70 0.85
C GLN A 174 -10.41 5.18 0.77
N PHE A 175 -9.80 4.54 1.77
CA PHE A 175 -9.72 3.07 1.84
C PHE A 175 -11.09 2.39 2.09
N GLN A 176 -12.06 3.10 2.65
CA GLN A 176 -13.45 2.65 2.71
C GLN A 176 -14.22 2.87 1.39
N GLY A 177 -13.57 3.42 0.35
CA GLY A 177 -14.22 3.82 -0.89
C GLY A 177 -14.98 5.15 -0.81
N LYS A 178 -14.87 5.88 0.31
CA LYS A 178 -15.46 7.21 0.48
C LYS A 178 -14.43 8.26 0.06
N VAL A 179 -14.56 8.75 -1.17
CA VAL A 179 -13.65 9.77 -1.69
C VAL A 179 -14.23 11.15 -1.42
N ALA A 180 -13.46 12.01 -0.77
CA ALA A 180 -13.89 13.38 -0.51
C ALA A 180 -14.09 14.13 -1.85
N PRO A 181 -15.18 14.90 -2.02
CA PRO A 181 -15.44 15.64 -3.26
C PRO A 181 -14.28 16.55 -3.69
N GLU A 182 -13.56 17.12 -2.72
CA GLU A 182 -12.37 17.95 -2.97
C GLU A 182 -11.23 17.15 -3.63
N VAL A 183 -11.01 15.90 -3.21
CA VAL A 183 -9.99 15.01 -3.79
C VAL A 183 -10.37 14.67 -5.23
N GLU A 184 -11.64 14.36 -5.47
CA GLU A 184 -12.14 14.04 -6.81
C GLU A 184 -12.06 15.23 -7.77
N ASP A 185 -12.50 16.42 -7.33
CA ASP A 185 -12.45 17.64 -8.13
C ASP A 185 -11.00 17.97 -8.53
N ILE A 186 -10.08 17.98 -7.56
CA ILE A 186 -8.67 18.29 -7.83
C ILE A 186 -8.05 17.25 -8.76
N ALA A 187 -8.31 15.95 -8.55
CA ALA A 187 -7.83 14.91 -9.44
C ALA A 187 -8.35 15.09 -10.89
N LYS A 188 -9.64 15.43 -11.05
CA LYS A 188 -10.24 15.74 -12.36
C LYS A 188 -9.61 16.98 -13.00
N ARG A 189 -9.35 18.03 -12.22
CA ARG A 189 -8.68 19.26 -12.69
C ARG A 189 -7.25 18.99 -13.16
N PHE A 190 -6.50 18.15 -12.45
CA PHE A 190 -5.16 17.72 -12.90
C PHE A 190 -5.23 16.85 -14.16
N TYR A 191 -6.23 15.97 -14.27
CA TYR A 191 -6.40 15.10 -15.44
C TYR A 191 -6.69 15.91 -16.72
N ASN A 192 -7.53 16.93 -16.60
CA ASN A 192 -7.90 17.82 -17.71
C ASN A 192 -6.90 18.96 -17.95
N SER A 193 -5.82 19.05 -17.17
CA SER A 193 -4.85 20.13 -17.29
C SER A 193 -3.98 19.97 -18.53
N LYS A 194 -3.70 21.07 -19.24
CA LYS A 194 -2.67 21.11 -20.30
C LYS A 194 -1.28 20.71 -19.79
N ASN A 195 -1.03 20.91 -18.49
CA ASN A 195 0.24 20.60 -17.82
C ASN A 195 0.20 19.24 -17.10
N ARG A 196 -0.74 18.35 -17.44
CA ARG A 196 -0.93 17.04 -16.81
C ARG A 196 0.38 16.25 -16.63
N ARG A 197 1.22 16.18 -17.67
CA ARG A 197 2.49 15.44 -17.63
C ARG A 197 3.45 15.93 -16.56
N ILE A 198 3.46 17.25 -16.29
CA ILE A 198 4.27 17.87 -15.23
C ILE A 198 3.77 17.44 -13.86
N TRP A 199 2.44 17.42 -13.67
CA TRP A 199 1.82 16.94 -12.44
C TRP A 199 2.11 15.46 -12.20
N GLU A 200 1.84 14.59 -13.18
CA GLU A 200 2.08 13.15 -13.07
C GLU A 200 3.55 12.88 -12.72
N LYS A 201 4.48 13.61 -13.36
CA LYS A 201 5.90 13.43 -13.10
C LYS A 201 6.35 13.91 -11.73
N LEU A 202 5.88 15.08 -11.28
CA LEU A 202 6.11 15.50 -9.90
C LEU A 202 5.55 14.47 -8.91
N ALA A 203 4.38 13.92 -9.21
CA ALA A 203 3.71 12.98 -8.32
C ALA A 203 4.40 11.61 -8.25
N GLU A 204 5.02 11.16 -9.34
CA GLU A 204 5.90 9.99 -9.35
C GLU A 204 7.16 10.20 -8.52
N LEU A 205 7.81 11.37 -8.66
CA LEU A 205 9.05 11.68 -7.96
C LEU A 205 8.83 12.06 -6.49
N GLY A 206 7.62 12.50 -6.13
CA GLY A 206 7.25 12.97 -4.79
C GLY A 206 7.83 14.35 -4.42
N LYS A 207 9.10 14.60 -4.77
CA LYS A 207 9.82 15.87 -4.63
C LYS A 207 10.79 16.05 -5.77
N ALA A 208 10.74 17.19 -6.46
CA ALA A 208 11.67 17.51 -7.54
C ALA A 208 11.79 19.02 -7.77
N ASN A 209 12.95 19.47 -8.26
CA ASN A 209 13.08 20.81 -8.81
C ASN A 209 12.53 20.87 -10.26
N PRO A 210 12.18 22.06 -10.78
CA PRO A 210 11.65 22.20 -12.14
C PRO A 210 12.60 21.70 -13.23
N ALA A 211 13.92 21.82 -13.04
CA ALA A 211 14.90 21.40 -14.03
C ALA A 211 14.92 19.88 -14.19
N THR A 212 14.87 19.11 -13.11
CA THR A 212 14.79 17.64 -13.12
C THR A 212 13.57 17.18 -13.90
N ILE A 213 12.39 17.74 -13.60
CA ILE A 213 11.15 17.39 -14.31
C ILE A 213 11.24 17.77 -15.79
N ALA A 214 11.81 18.95 -16.09
CA ALA A 214 11.98 19.42 -17.46
C ALA A 214 12.88 18.49 -18.28
N THR A 215 14.00 18.03 -17.70
CA THR A 215 14.91 17.06 -18.32
C THR A 215 14.20 15.74 -18.60
N GLU A 216 13.47 15.17 -17.62
CA GLU A 216 12.79 13.89 -17.80
C GLU A 216 11.61 13.94 -18.79
N LEU A 217 11.01 15.11 -18.98
CA LEU A 217 9.89 15.31 -19.91
C LEU A 217 10.30 15.89 -21.27
N GLY A 218 11.56 16.30 -21.43
CA GLY A 218 12.04 17.03 -22.62
C GLY A 218 11.34 18.38 -22.82
N MET A 219 11.06 19.10 -21.73
CA MET A 219 10.34 20.38 -21.72
C MET A 219 11.25 21.55 -21.32
N ASN A 220 10.81 22.79 -21.55
CA ASN A 220 11.53 23.97 -21.07
C ASN A 220 11.34 24.16 -19.55
N ALA A 221 12.44 24.31 -18.80
CA ALA A 221 12.42 24.46 -17.35
C ALA A 221 11.60 25.66 -16.85
N LYS A 222 11.56 26.76 -17.60
CA LYS A 222 10.73 27.93 -17.28
C LYS A 222 9.24 27.58 -17.37
N GLN A 223 8.83 26.89 -18.43
CA GLN A 223 7.44 26.44 -18.58
C GLN A 223 7.01 25.48 -17.46
N VAL A 224 7.90 24.57 -17.07
CA VAL A 224 7.67 23.66 -15.94
C VAL A 224 7.53 24.44 -14.63
N ASN A 225 8.45 25.38 -14.36
CA ASN A 225 8.38 26.21 -13.16
C ASN A 225 7.10 27.06 -13.13
N ASP A 226 6.70 27.67 -14.24
CA ASP A 226 5.48 28.48 -14.31
C ASP A 226 4.23 27.63 -14.05
N ALA A 227 4.19 26.40 -14.57
CA ALA A 227 3.10 25.44 -14.30
C ALA A 227 3.02 25.09 -12.81
N LEU A 228 4.14 24.72 -12.19
CA LEU A 228 4.23 24.34 -10.78
C LEU A 228 3.90 25.52 -9.86
N TYR A 229 4.51 26.68 -10.11
CA TYR A 229 4.24 27.91 -9.37
C TYR A 229 2.76 28.27 -9.42
N ASN A 230 2.15 28.16 -10.60
CA ASN A 230 0.73 28.41 -10.79
C ASN A 230 -0.16 27.49 -9.97
N TRP A 231 0.25 26.26 -9.63
CA TRP A 231 -0.50 25.38 -8.72
C TRP A 231 -0.28 25.69 -7.25
N THR A 232 0.85 26.28 -6.89
CA THR A 232 1.15 26.69 -5.50
C THR A 232 0.58 28.05 -5.10
N ARG A 233 -0.08 28.77 -6.02
CA ARG A 233 -0.63 30.11 -5.72
C ARG A 233 -1.70 30.07 -4.62
N PRO A 234 -1.67 31.01 -3.65
CA PRO A 234 -2.71 31.13 -2.63
C PRO A 234 -4.12 31.21 -3.24
N GLY A 235 -5.08 30.56 -2.59
CA GLY A 235 -6.49 30.57 -3.00
C GLY A 235 -6.86 29.68 -4.19
N LYS A 236 -5.88 29.07 -4.86
CA LYS A 236 -6.19 28.17 -5.99
C LYS A 236 -6.78 26.83 -5.59
N PHE A 237 -6.35 26.34 -4.43
CA PHE A 237 -6.87 25.15 -3.77
C PHE A 237 -7.16 25.51 -2.32
N LYS A 238 -8.26 24.99 -1.78
CA LYS A 238 -8.58 25.13 -0.36
C LYS A 238 -7.54 24.39 0.48
N THR A 239 -7.19 23.17 0.08
CA THR A 239 -6.04 22.41 0.60
C THR A 239 -4.99 22.24 -0.51
N PRO A 240 -3.78 22.82 -0.38
CA PRO A 240 -2.79 22.77 -1.45
C PRO A 240 -2.24 21.35 -1.66
N PRO A 241 -2.35 20.76 -2.86
CA PRO A 241 -1.78 19.44 -3.15
C PRO A 241 -0.26 19.49 -3.39
N ILE A 242 0.29 20.67 -3.67
CA ILE A 242 1.71 20.89 -3.96
C ILE A 242 2.16 22.10 -3.14
N ILE A 243 3.35 22.02 -2.57
CA ILE A 243 4.04 23.17 -1.97
C ILE A 243 5.44 23.30 -2.55
N ARG A 244 6.00 24.52 -2.41
CA ARG A 244 7.37 24.83 -2.78
C ARG A 244 8.22 24.92 -1.52
N ASP A 245 9.36 24.24 -1.49
CA ASP A 245 10.33 24.39 -0.40
C ASP A 245 11.21 25.64 -0.59
N GLY A 246 11.86 26.09 0.48
CA GLY A 246 12.76 27.24 0.45
C GLY A 246 14.00 27.08 -0.44
N LYS A 247 14.26 25.87 -0.94
CA LYS A 247 15.38 25.55 -1.84
C LYS A 247 14.95 25.51 -3.32
N GLY A 248 13.70 25.86 -3.62
CA GLY A 248 13.18 25.91 -4.98
C GLY A 248 12.67 24.58 -5.53
N ASN A 249 12.59 23.53 -4.70
CA ASN A 249 11.94 22.28 -5.07
C ASN A 249 10.43 22.39 -4.87
N TYR A 250 9.69 21.59 -5.64
CA TYR A 250 8.27 21.36 -5.41
C TYR A 250 8.10 19.95 -4.86
N LEU A 251 7.13 19.78 -3.95
CA LEU A 251 6.82 18.49 -3.34
C LEU A 251 5.33 18.31 -3.14
N LEU A 252 4.89 17.06 -3.24
CA LEU A 252 3.52 16.69 -2.92
C LEU A 252 3.30 16.79 -1.41
N THR A 253 2.25 17.51 -1.02
CA THR A 253 1.73 17.42 0.35
C THR A 253 1.08 16.06 0.56
N THR A 254 0.82 15.68 1.81
CA THR A 254 0.10 14.42 2.10
C THR A 254 -1.25 14.39 1.39
N PHE A 255 -1.96 15.53 1.36
CA PHE A 255 -3.18 15.69 0.59
C PHE A 255 -2.96 15.51 -0.92
N GLY A 256 -1.88 16.07 -1.48
CA GLY A 256 -1.49 15.85 -2.87
C GLY A 256 -1.20 14.38 -3.19
N ARG A 257 -0.63 13.63 -2.26
CA ARG A 257 -0.41 12.19 -2.41
C ARG A 257 -1.72 11.40 -2.41
N LEU A 258 -2.71 11.77 -1.59
CA LEU A 258 -4.07 11.22 -1.64
C LEU A 258 -4.73 11.47 -3.00
N VAL A 259 -4.64 12.71 -3.49
CA VAL A 259 -5.10 13.09 -4.83
C VAL A 259 -4.42 12.23 -5.89
N TRP A 260 -3.10 12.04 -5.80
CA TRP A 260 -2.36 11.19 -6.74
C TRP A 260 -2.80 9.73 -6.69
N GLN A 261 -3.01 9.17 -5.51
CA GLN A 261 -3.47 7.79 -5.34
C GLN A 261 -4.86 7.60 -5.98
N TYR A 262 -5.80 8.49 -5.71
CA TYR A 262 -7.13 8.46 -6.33
C TYR A 262 -7.04 8.67 -7.85
N TYR A 263 -6.22 9.63 -8.29
CA TYR A 263 -5.96 9.91 -9.69
C TYR A 263 -5.48 8.65 -10.43
N ARG A 264 -4.52 7.90 -9.85
CA ARG A 264 -4.02 6.67 -10.46
C ARG A 264 -5.09 5.60 -10.58
N GLN A 265 -5.87 5.40 -9.51
CA GLN A 265 -6.96 4.43 -9.48
C GLN A 265 -8.01 4.74 -10.55
N LYS A 266 -8.37 6.02 -10.70
CA LYS A 266 -9.44 6.44 -11.61
C LYS A 266 -8.98 6.62 -13.05
N TYR A 267 -7.81 7.20 -13.29
CA TYR A 267 -7.39 7.69 -14.61
C TYR A 267 -6.16 6.98 -15.18
N ALA A 268 -5.20 6.56 -14.36
CA ALA A 268 -3.99 5.91 -14.86
C ALA A 268 -4.21 4.44 -15.28
N LEU A 269 -5.25 3.77 -14.75
CA LEU A 269 -5.67 2.45 -15.22
C LEU A 269 -6.43 2.50 -16.55
N ILE A 270 -7.04 3.63 -16.89
CA ILE A 270 -7.82 3.78 -18.14
C ILE A 270 -6.89 3.89 -19.36
N THR A 271 -5.76 4.57 -19.25
CA THR A 271 -4.81 4.78 -20.36
C THR A 271 -4.09 3.51 -20.80
N LYS A 272 -3.96 2.48 -19.94
CA LYS A 272 -3.46 1.15 -20.34
C LYS A 272 -4.50 0.34 -21.12
N LYS A 273 -5.80 0.50 -20.82
CA LYS A 273 -6.89 -0.18 -21.54
C LYS A 273 -7.26 0.46 -22.89
N THR A 274 -6.94 1.74 -23.09
CA THR A 274 -7.32 2.47 -24.33
C THR A 274 -6.31 2.38 -25.48
N LYS A 275 -5.15 1.74 -25.31
CA LYS A 275 -4.21 1.47 -26.40
C LYS A 275 -4.46 0.16 -27.17
N GLY A 276 -5.53 -0.57 -26.84
CA GLY A 276 -5.91 -1.80 -27.53
C GLY A 276 -7.42 -1.86 -27.74
N LYS A 277 -7.96 -1.01 -28.61
CA LYS A 277 -9.30 -1.20 -29.18
C LYS A 277 -9.30 -0.79 -30.64
N THR A 278 -8.77 -1.68 -31.48
CA THR A 278 -9.40 -1.93 -32.78
C THR A 278 -10.46 -2.97 -32.52
N ALA A 279 -11.70 -2.65 -32.89
CA ALA A 279 -12.89 -3.43 -32.61
C ALA A 279 -12.92 -4.74 -33.40
N VAL A 280 -13.16 -5.85 -32.71
CA VAL A 280 -14.05 -6.90 -33.19
C VAL A 280 -14.93 -7.32 -32.02
N SER A 281 -16.21 -7.44 -32.33
CA SER A 281 -17.34 -7.79 -31.50
C SER A 281 -17.25 -9.19 -30.87
N VAL A 282 -18.23 -9.43 -30.00
CA VAL A 282 -18.86 -10.71 -29.63
C VAL A 282 -18.62 -11.09 -28.17
N GLU A 283 -19.75 -11.20 -27.48
CA GLU A 283 -19.95 -11.87 -26.20
C GLU A 283 -19.30 -13.25 -26.24
N GLU A 284 -18.22 -13.46 -25.50
CA GLU A 284 -17.84 -14.70 -24.81
C GLU A 284 -16.38 -14.62 -24.33
N LYS A 285 -16.15 -15.18 -23.14
CA LYS A 285 -14.85 -15.59 -22.58
C LYS A 285 -13.90 -14.48 -22.09
N LEU A 286 -13.81 -14.37 -20.77
CA LEU A 286 -12.64 -13.89 -20.03
C LEU A 286 -12.50 -14.68 -18.72
N GLU A 287 -12.62 -16.00 -18.82
CA GLU A 287 -11.59 -16.88 -18.25
C GLU A 287 -10.53 -17.06 -19.34
N ASP A 288 -9.28 -17.35 -18.95
CA ASP A 288 -8.08 -17.41 -19.80
C ASP A 288 -7.42 -16.07 -20.17
N GLU A 289 -6.68 -15.47 -19.22
CA GLU A 289 -5.43 -14.76 -19.58
C GLU A 289 -4.43 -14.54 -18.42
N LYS A 290 -4.41 -15.43 -17.41
CA LYS A 290 -3.37 -15.40 -16.35
C LYS A 290 -2.66 -16.71 -16.06
N LEU A 291 -2.77 -17.72 -16.94
CA LEU A 291 -2.17 -19.04 -16.72
C LEU A 291 -1.02 -19.42 -17.65
N HIS A 292 -0.58 -18.55 -18.57
CA HIS A 292 0.46 -18.92 -19.54
C HIS A 292 1.88 -18.39 -19.31
N ALA A 293 2.21 -17.84 -18.13
CA ALA A 293 3.56 -17.33 -17.86
C ALA A 293 4.44 -18.19 -16.94
N THR A 294 4.00 -19.35 -16.44
CA THR A 294 4.77 -20.07 -15.39
C THR A 294 5.02 -21.55 -15.62
N LEU A 295 4.43 -22.19 -16.63
CA LEU A 295 4.70 -23.61 -16.93
C LEU A 295 5.88 -23.84 -17.91
N ASN A 296 6.06 -22.99 -18.92
CA ASN A 296 7.13 -23.19 -19.91
C ASN A 296 8.55 -22.91 -19.38
N ARG A 297 8.68 -22.08 -18.33
CA ARG A 297 9.98 -21.81 -17.69
C ARG A 297 10.45 -22.96 -16.79
N PHE A 298 9.53 -23.82 -16.35
CA PHE A 298 9.86 -25.01 -15.57
C PHE A 298 10.40 -26.14 -16.47
N PHE A 299 9.88 -26.27 -17.70
CA PHE A 299 10.34 -27.29 -18.64
C PHE A 299 11.72 -26.98 -19.26
N GLU A 300 12.10 -25.72 -19.48
CA GLU A 300 13.45 -25.35 -19.95
C GLU A 300 14.56 -25.64 -18.91
N VAL A 301 14.27 -25.49 -17.62
CA VAL A 301 15.25 -25.75 -16.55
C VAL A 301 15.40 -27.26 -16.28
N VAL A 302 14.32 -28.02 -16.40
CA VAL A 302 14.30 -29.45 -16.08
C VAL A 302 14.79 -30.33 -17.24
N TYR A 303 14.65 -29.91 -18.50
CA TYR A 303 15.01 -30.76 -19.66
C TYR A 303 16.23 -30.31 -20.49
N SER A 304 16.85 -29.16 -20.21
CA SER A 304 18.07 -28.72 -20.92
C SER A 304 19.39 -29.04 -20.20
N SER A 305 19.36 -29.81 -19.11
CA SER A 305 20.56 -30.30 -18.43
C SER A 305 20.75 -31.81 -18.61
N LYS A 306 20.92 -32.25 -19.86
CA LYS A 306 21.70 -33.46 -20.22
C LYS A 306 21.95 -33.55 -21.73
N ARG A 307 23.22 -33.86 -22.06
CA ARG A 307 23.91 -33.99 -23.36
C ARG A 307 24.56 -32.67 -23.81
N VAL A 308 25.88 -32.54 -23.83
CA VAL A 308 26.98 -33.52 -23.99
C VAL A 308 28.00 -33.38 -22.86
#